data_AF-A0A2N7UAH3-F1
#
_entry.id   AF-A0A2N7UAH3-F1
#
_cell.length_a   1.000
_cell.length_b   1.000
_cell.length_c   1.000
_cell.angle_alpha   90.00
_cell.angle_beta   90.00
_cell.angle_gamma   90.00
#
_symmetry.space_group_name_H-M   'P 1'
#
loop_
_entity.id
_entity.type
_entity.pdbx_description
1 polymer ?
#
loop_
_entity_poly.entity_id
_entity_poly.type
_entity_poly.pdbx_seq_one_letter_code
_entity_poly.pdbx_strand_id
1 'polypeptide(L)' 'MTLTMSRPVKAMLFGVIAAFVVLTPLIWLINTRDWGIFLMLVVPFVIYGLIHAGRRLAEWADPLPPPLEDD' A
#
# COMPACT_ATOMS: atom_id res chain seq x y z
N MET A 1 22.31 -18.55 5.16
CA MET A 1 21.08 -18.93 4.46
C MET A 1 20.31 -17.64 4.16
N THR A 2 20.57 -17.02 3.02
CA THR A 2 19.88 -15.78 2.61
C THR A 2 18.52 -16.14 2.05
N LEU A 3 17.45 -15.86 2.78
CA LEU A 3 16.07 -16.04 2.30
C LEU A 3 15.83 -15.08 1.14
N THR A 4 15.86 -15.59 -0.10
CA THR A 4 15.47 -14.83 -1.29
C THR A 4 13.96 -14.61 -1.25
N MET A 5 13.54 -13.48 -0.67
CA MET A 5 12.14 -13.05 -0.71
C MET A 5 11.66 -12.89 -2.15
N SER A 6 10.53 -13.53 -2.47
CA SER A 6 9.86 -13.36 -3.76
C SER A 6 9.33 -11.92 -3.91
N ARG A 7 9.23 -11.44 -5.16
CA ARG A 7 8.70 -10.11 -5.49
C ARG A 7 7.34 -9.81 -4.84
N PRO A 8 6.35 -10.73 -4.79
CA PRO A 8 5.09 -10.47 -4.08
C PRO A 8 5.26 -10.28 -2.57
N VAL A 9 6.15 -11.04 -1.92
CA VAL A 9 6.43 -10.85 -0.48
C VAL A 9 7.03 -9.48 -0.21
N LYS A 10 7.94 -9.01 -1.08
CA LYS A 10 8.50 -7.65 -0.97
C LYS A 10 7.43 -6.57 -1.17
N ALA A 11 6.58 -6.73 -2.19
CA ALA A 11 5.49 -5.80 -2.46
C ALA A 11 4.51 -5.71 -1.28
N MET A 12 4.16 -6.85 -0.69
CA MET A 12 3.29 -6.91 0.48
C MET A 12 3.93 -6.25 1.71
N LEU A 13 5.19 -6.57 2.01
CA LEU A 13 5.90 -5.99 3.15
C LEU A 13 5.99 -4.45 3.02
N PHE A 14 6.33 -3.98 1.82
CA PHE A 14 6.40 -2.56 1.52
C PHE A 14 5.04 -1.88 1.66
N GLY A 15 3.98 -2.50 1.13
CA GLY A 15 2.61 -1.99 1.24
C GLY A 15 2.13 -1.87 2.69
N VAL A 16 2.42 -2.87 3.52
CA VAL A 16 2.07 -2.85 4.96
C VAL A 16 2.82 -1.73 5.68
N ILE A 17 4.14 -1.62 5.48
CA ILE A 17 4.95 -0.56 6.10
C ILE A 17 4.42 0.82 5.68
N ALA A 18 4.15 1.01 4.38
CA ALA A 18 3.61 2.25 3.86
C ALA A 18 2.26 2.60 4.51
N ALA A 19 1.37 1.62 4.66
CA ALA A 19 0.09 1.81 5.34
C ALA A 19 0.27 2.26 6.79
N PHE A 20 1.17 1.65 7.56
CA PHE A 20 1.46 2.06 8.94
C PHE A 20 2.04 3.48 9.00
N VAL A 21 3.03 3.78 8.15
CA VAL A 21 3.67 5.11 8.09
C VAL A 21 2.66 6.21 7.80
N VAL A 22 1.62 5.93 7.01
CA VAL A 22 0.58 6.91 6.66
C VAL A 22 -0.54 6.96 7.70
N LEU A 23 -1.05 5.80 8.14
CA LEU A 23 -2.22 5.73 9.02
C LEU A 23 -1.90 6.13 10.45
N THR A 24 -0.74 5.74 10.99
CA THR A 24 -0.36 6.09 12.37
C THR A 24 -0.36 7.60 12.65
N PRO A 25 0.31 8.46 11.86
CA PRO A 25 0.26 9.90 12.09
C PRO A 25 -1.12 10.49 11.80
N LEU A 26 -1.86 9.94 10.83
CA LEU A 26 -3.23 10.41 10.54
C LEU A 26 -4.16 10.16 11.73
N ILE A 27 -4.13 8.95 12.31
CA ILE A 27 -4.91 8.58 13.49
C ILE A 27 -4.51 9.45 14.69
N TRP A 28 -3.21 9.63 14.91
CA TRP A 28 -2.72 10.49 15.98
C TRP A 28 -3.22 11.94 15.83
N LEU A 29 -3.18 12.48 14.60
CA LEU A 29 -3.63 13.84 14.30
C LEU A 29 -5.13 14.01 14.52
N ILE A 30 -5.94 13.03 14.10
CA ILE A 30 -7.40 12.99 14.36
C ILE A 30 -7.68 12.98 15.86
N ASN A 31 -6.87 12.24 16.63
CA ASN A 31 -7.08 12.10 18.07
C ASN A 31 -6.61 13.33 18.88
N THR A 32 -5.67 14.13 18.38
CA THR A 32 -5.11 15.29 19.11
C THR A 32 -5.57 16.65 18.62
N ARG A 33 -6.18 16.75 17.44
CA ARG A 33 -6.65 18.03 16.88
C ARG A 33 -8.16 18.02 16.72
N ASP A 34 -8.81 19.11 17.15
CA ASP A 34 -10.25 19.32 16.98
C ASP A 34 -10.67 19.58 15.52
N TRP A 35 -9.74 19.47 14.56
CA TRP A 35 -9.97 19.64 13.12
C TRP A 35 -10.69 18.44 12.48
N GLY A 36 -11.49 17.70 13.24
CA GLY A 36 -12.11 16.44 12.83
C GLY A 36 -12.84 16.52 11.48
N ILE A 37 -13.54 17.63 11.20
CA ILE A 37 -14.24 17.83 9.91
C ILE A 37 -13.25 17.94 8.74
N PHE A 38 -12.17 18.71 8.89
CA PHE A 38 -11.15 18.81 7.84
C PHE A 38 -10.44 17.47 7.63
N LEU A 39 -10.16 16.74 8.71
CA LEU A 39 -9.53 15.42 8.64
C LEU A 39 -10.47 14.37 8.04
N MET A 40 -11.78 14.45 8.29
CA MET A 40 -12.78 13.60 7.63
C MET A 40 -12.80 13.79 6.11
N LEU A 41 -12.49 14.99 5.61
CA LEU A 41 -12.33 15.22 4.17
C LEU A 41 -11.01 14.64 3.64
N VAL A 42 -9.93 14.67 4.43
CA VAL A 42 -8.61 14.16 4.04
C VAL A 42 -8.57 12.62 4.01
N VAL A 43 -9.25 11.95 4.94
CA VAL A 43 -9.26 10.48 5.09
C VAL A 43 -9.59 9.76 3.76
N PRO A 44 -10.67 10.08 3.02
CA PRO A 44 -10.97 9.44 1.74
C PRO A 44 -9.83 9.52 0.73
N PHE A 45 -9.13 10.65 0.63
CA PHE A 45 -7.99 10.80 -0.28
C PHE A 45 -6.81 9.93 0.16
N VAL A 46 -6.56 9.85 1.47
CA VAL A 46 -5.51 8.99 2.02
C VAL A 46 -5.81 7.52 1.74
N ILE A 47 -7.04 7.08 1.98
CA ILE A 47 -7.47 5.70 1.70
C ILE A 47 -7.39 5.41 0.21
N TYR A 48 -7.87 6.31 -0.65
CA TYR A 48 -7.76 6.16 -2.10
C TYR A 48 -6.29 6.05 -2.54
N GLY A 49 -5.41 6.88 -1.98
CA GLY A 49 -3.97 6.83 -2.24
C GLY A 49 -3.35 5.47 -1.85
N LEU A 50 -3.73 4.93 -0.69
CA LEU A 50 -3.28 3.60 -0.25
C LEU A 50 -3.80 2.47 -1.15
N ILE A 51 -5.06 2.53 -1.56
CA ILE A 51 -5.65 1.57 -2.51
C ILE A 51 -4.90 1.65 -3.84
N HIS A 52 -4.64 2.85 -4.35
CA HIS A 52 -3.92 3.06 -5.61
C HIS A 52 -2.49 2.54 -5.52
N ALA A 53 -1.78 2.82 -4.44
CA ALA A 53 -0.43 2.31 -4.19
C ALA A 53 -0.42 0.78 -4.11
N GLY A 54 -1.41 0.17 -3.43
CA GLY A 54 -1.57 -1.28 -3.35
C GLY A 54 -1.77 -1.92 -4.73
N ARG A 55 -2.58 -1.31 -5.60
CA ARG A 55 -2.78 -1.79 -6.98
C ARG A 55 -1.49 -1.72 -7.80
N ARG A 56 -0.73 -0.63 -7.70
CA ARG A 56 0.58 -0.50 -8.37
C ARG A 56 1.60 -1.52 -7.85
N LEU A 57 1.59 -1.80 -6.55
CA LEU A 57 2.43 -2.85 -5.96
C LEU A 57 2.02 -4.25 -6.43
N ALA A 58 0.73 -4.50 -6.58
CA ALA A 58 0.21 -5.76 -7.14
C ALA A 58 0.61 -5.94 -8.60
N GLU A 59 0.42 -4.91 -9.44
CA GLU A 59 0.86 -4.90 -10.84
C GLU A 59 2.38 -5.11 -10.96
N TRP A 60 3.18 -4.50 -10.07
CA TRP A 60 4.63 -4.70 -10.06
C TRP A 60 5.05 -6.10 -9.58
N ALA A 61 4.25 -6.72 -8.72
CA ALA A 61 4.50 -8.05 -8.19
C ALA A 61 4.09 -9.16 -9.16
N ASP A 62 3.20 -8.88 -10.11
CA ASP A 62 2.65 -9.88 -11.01
C ASP A 62 3.73 -10.37 -11.99
N PRO A 63 4.07 -11.68 -11.99
CA PRO A 63 5.01 -12.24 -12.96
C PRO A 63 4.42 -12.16 -14.37
N LEU A 64 5.24 -11.84 -15.37
CA LEU A 64 4.83 -11.89 -16.77
C LEU A 64 4.30 -13.31 -17.08
N PRO A 65 3.16 -13.45 -17.79
CA PRO A 65 2.67 -14.76 -18.21
C PRO A 65 3.78 -15.52 -18.95
N PRO A 66 3.95 -16.83 -18.72
CA PRO A 66 4.86 -17.62 -19.53
C PRO A 66 4.49 -17.45 -21.01
N PRO A 67 5.48 -17.39 -21.92
CA PRO A 67 5.20 -17.33 -23.35
C PRO A 67 4.26 -18.49 -23.71
N LEU A 68 3.23 -18.22 -24.53
CA LEU A 68 2.44 -19.29 -25.10
C LEU A 68 3.42 -20.17 -25.90
N GLU A 69 3.55 -21.44 -25.53
CA GLU A 69 4.19 -22.44 -26.38
C GLU A 69 3.35 -22.49 -27.65
N ASP A 70 3.85 -21.88 -28.73
CA ASP A 70 3.34 -22.12 -30.07
C ASP A 70 3.72 -23.57 -30.43
N ASP A 71 2.71 -24.43 -30.62
CA ASP A 71 2.81 -25.86 -30.94
C ASP A 71 3.77 -26.20 -32.10
#